data_AF-D8SD40-F1
#
_entry.id   AF-D8SD40-F1
#
_cell.length_a   1.000
_cell.length_b   1.000
_cell.length_c   1.000
_cell.angle_alpha   90.00
_cell.angle_beta   90.00
_cell.angle_gamma   90.00
#
_symmetry.space_group_name_H-M   'P 1'
#
loop_
_entity.id
_entity.type
_entity.pdbx_description
1 polymer ?
#
loop_
_entity_poly.entity_id
_entity_poly.type
_entity_poly.pdbx_seq_one_letter_code
_entity_poly.pdbx_strand_id
1 'polypeptide(L)' 'SKTVHYRECLKNHAASIGGHSLDGCGEFMPCGEEGTMEALKCAACDCHRNFHKREVEGEPLVCD' A
#
# COMPACT_ATOMS: atom_id res chain seq x y z
N SER A 1 -17.32 12.05 5.59
CA SER A 1 -16.66 11.00 4.80
C SER A 1 -15.49 10.50 5.62
N LYS A 2 -15.25 9.18 5.73
CA LYS A 2 -14.03 8.68 6.39
C LYS A 2 -12.90 8.72 5.36
N THR A 3 -11.76 9.32 5.70
CA THR A 3 -10.57 9.34 4.84
C THR A 3 -9.91 7.96 4.89
N VAL A 4 -9.44 7.46 3.74
CA VAL A 4 -8.72 6.18 3.65
C VAL A 4 -7.28 6.46 3.24
N HIS A 5 -6.33 5.92 4.00
CA HIS A 5 -4.90 6.01 3.75
C HIS A 5 -4.32 4.62 3.46
N TYR A 6 -3.26 4.56 2.66
CA TYR A 6 -2.55 3.32 2.33
C TYR A 6 -1.08 3.47 2.74
N ARG A 7 -0.61 2.62 3.66
CA ARG A 7 0.71 2.73 4.31
C ARG A 7 1.74 1.81 3.63
N GLU A 8 2.47 1.00 4.41
CA GLU A 8 3.48 0.08 3.91
C GLU A 8 2.92 -0.99 2.96
N CYS A 9 3.76 -1.41 2.00
CA CYS A 9 3.49 -2.54 1.12
C CYS A 9 3.67 -3.87 1.89
N LEU A 10 2.71 -4.78 1.74
CA LEU A 10 2.69 -6.11 2.36
C LEU A 10 2.95 -7.23 1.34
N LYS A 11 3.31 -6.91 0.09
CA LYS A 11 3.67 -7.91 -0.92
C LYS A 11 5.05 -8.47 -0.62
N ASN A 12 5.18 -9.80 -0.64
CA ASN A 12 6.49 -10.44 -0.66
C ASN A 12 7.14 -10.30 -2.04
N HIS A 13 8.08 -9.37 -2.17
CA HIS A 13 8.84 -9.10 -3.38
C HIS A 13 9.89 -10.19 -3.69
N ALA A 14 10.30 -10.97 -2.70
CA ALA A 14 11.28 -12.05 -2.85
C ALA A 14 10.63 -13.43 -3.03
N ALA A 15 9.29 -13.52 -3.13
CA ALA A 15 8.58 -14.80 -3.22
C ALA A 15 9.06 -15.67 -4.40
N SER A 16 9.36 -15.05 -5.55
CA SER A 16 9.79 -15.75 -6.76
C SER A 16 11.16 -16.43 -6.62
N ILE A 17 12.00 -15.96 -5.70
CA ILE A 17 13.33 -16.51 -5.42
C ILE A 17 13.35 -17.35 -4.13
N GLY A 18 12.18 -17.67 -3.58
CA GLY A 18 12.04 -18.44 -2.33
C GLY A 18 12.38 -17.65 -1.06
N GLY A 19 12.51 -16.32 -1.16
CA GLY A 19 12.81 -15.44 -0.04
C GLY A 19 11.57 -14.76 0.54
N HIS A 20 11.79 -13.96 1.59
CA HIS A 20 10.78 -13.09 2.18
C HIS A 20 11.32 -11.68 2.35
N SER A 21 10.86 -10.74 1.52
CA SER A 21 11.17 -9.32 1.65
C SER A 21 9.94 -8.48 1.31
N LEU A 22 9.61 -7.52 2.18
CA LEU A 22 8.47 -6.61 2.04
C LEU A 22 8.91 -5.18 1.66
N ASP A 23 10.17 -4.97 1.25
CA ASP A 23 10.81 -3.63 1.23
C ASP A 23 10.27 -2.59 0.24
N GLY A 24 9.10 -2.80 -0.37
CA GLY A 24 8.62 -1.99 -1.48
C GLY A 24 8.52 -0.48 -1.17
N CYS A 25 7.94 -0.10 -0.01
CA CYS A 25 7.78 1.32 0.40
C CYS A 25 7.12 1.45 1.79
N GLY A 26 7.32 2.62 2.44
CA GLY A 26 6.72 2.96 3.74
C GLY A 26 5.39 3.71 3.67
N GLU A 27 5.04 4.25 2.50
CA GLU A 27 3.75 4.91 2.25
C GLU A 27 3.36 4.72 0.79
N PHE A 28 2.05 4.60 0.52
CA PHE A 28 1.54 4.54 -0.84
C PHE A 28 1.63 5.92 -1.51
N MET A 29 2.36 5.98 -2.62
CA MET A 29 2.40 7.16 -3.49
C MET A 29 1.82 6.78 -4.86
N PRO A 30 0.69 7.36 -5.30
CA PRO A 30 0.12 7.04 -6.61
C PRO A 30 1.07 7.45 -7.74
N CYS A 31 1.20 6.60 -8.76
CA CYS A 31 2.05 6.85 -9.92
C CYS A 31 1.39 7.78 -10.98
N GLY A 32 0.06 7.94 -10.93
CA GLY A 32 -0.70 8.74 -11.89
C GLY A 32 -1.78 9.62 -11.24
N GLU A 33 -2.53 10.32 -12.09
CA GLU A 33 -3.58 11.26 -11.69
C GLU A 33 -4.80 10.55 -11.08
N GLU A 34 -5.49 11.21 -10.15
CA GLU A 34 -6.68 10.65 -9.52
C GLU A 34 -7.73 10.19 -10.56
N GLY A 35 -8.26 8.98 -10.37
CA GLY A 35 -9.22 8.36 -11.30
C GLY A 35 -8.59 7.57 -12.45
N THR A 36 -7.27 7.61 -12.62
CA THR A 36 -6.54 6.77 -13.59
C THR A 36 -6.23 5.39 -13.04
N MET A 37 -5.89 4.44 -13.93
CA MET A 37 -5.41 3.12 -13.52
C MET A 37 -4.01 3.20 -12.88
N GLU A 38 -3.22 4.17 -13.32
CA GLU A 38 -1.87 4.47 -12.85
C GLU A 38 -1.89 4.96 -11.39
N ALA A 39 -2.93 5.70 -10.98
CA ALA A 39 -3.13 6.08 -9.58
C ALA A 39 -3.42 4.91 -8.64
N LEU A 40 -3.70 3.72 -9.17
CA LEU A 40 -3.87 2.51 -8.36
C LEU A 40 -2.54 1.82 -8.04
N LYS A 41 -1.44 2.23 -8.68
CA LYS A 41 -0.11 1.66 -8.50
C LYS A 41 0.79 2.59 -7.70
N CYS A 42 1.64 1.98 -6.87
CA CYS A 42 2.64 2.68 -6.10
C CYS A 42 3.83 3.08 -6.98
N ALA A 43 4.20 4.35 -6.98
CA ALA A 43 5.37 4.86 -7.71
C ALA A 43 6.70 4.26 -7.23
N ALA A 44 6.79 3.80 -5.97
CA ALA A 44 8.02 3.25 -5.40
C ALA A 44 8.20 1.75 -5.66
N CYS A 45 7.14 0.94 -5.60
CA CYS A 45 7.23 -0.52 -5.69
C CYS A 45 6.42 -1.16 -6.84
N ASP A 46 5.75 -0.35 -7.66
CA ASP A 46 4.83 -0.74 -8.75
C ASP A 46 3.70 -1.70 -8.32
N CYS A 47 3.46 -1.84 -7.02
CA CYS A 47 2.39 -2.67 -6.50
C CYS A 47 1.07 -1.90 -6.49
N HIS A 48 -0.02 -2.63 -6.70
CA HIS A 48 -1.35 -2.07 -6.54
C HIS A 48 -1.58 -1.65 -5.07
N ARG A 49 -2.34 -0.57 -4.82
CA ARG A 49 -2.71 -0.10 -3.47
C ARG A 49 -3.35 -1.17 -2.57
N ASN A 50 -3.85 -2.27 -3.15
CA ASN A 50 -4.44 -3.38 -2.40
C ASN A 50 -3.39 -4.23 -1.68
N PHE A 51 -2.14 -4.16 -2.12
CA PHE A 51 -1.02 -4.74 -1.40
C PHE A 51 -0.53 -3.86 -0.26
N HIS A 52 -1.05 -2.63 -0.12
CA HIS A 52 -0.68 -1.74 0.96
C HIS A 52 -1.69 -1.85 2.10
N LYS A 53 -1.21 -1.66 3.32
CA LYS A 53 -2.06 -1.64 4.51
C LYS A 53 -3.05 -0.48 4.41
N ARG A 54 -4.35 -0.81 4.41
CA ARG A 54 -5.45 0.14 4.37
C ARG A 54 -5.80 0.60 5.78
N GLU A 55 -5.76 1.91 6.02
CA GLU A 55 -6.14 2.55 7.28
C GLU A 55 -7.28 3.53 7.03
N VAL A 56 -8.27 3.57 7.93
CA VAL A 56 -9.45 4.43 7.80
C VAL A 56 -9.47 5.40 8.98
N GLU A 57 -9.46 6.70 8.70
CA GLU A 57 -9.59 7.72 9.74
C GLU A 57 -10.92 7.56 10.50
N GLY A 58 -10.83 7.50 11.84
CA GLY A 58 -11.99 7.39 12.74
C GLY A 58 -12.35 5.97 13.15
N GLU A 59 -11.54 4.95 12.85
CA GLU A 59 -11.59 3.67 13.56
C GLU A 59 -10.78 3.82 14.87
N PRO A 60 -11.37 3.53 16.04
CA PRO A 60 -10.61 3.59 17.29
C PRO A 60 -9.47 2.57 17.20
N LEU A 61 -8.24 3.03 17.45
CA LEU A 61 -7.12 2.15 17.78
C LEU A 61 -7.50 1.43 19.07
N VAL A 62 -8.17 0.28 18.96
CA VAL A 62 -8.36 -0.63 20.07
C VAL A 62 -6.99 -1.22 20.38
N CYS A 63 -6.36 -0.69 21.41
CA CYS A 63 -5.27 -1.35 22.11
C CYS A 63 -5.88 -2.48 22.94
N ASP A 64 -5.56 -3.73 22.57
CA ASP A 64 -5.53 -4.85 23.51
C ASP A 64 -4.11 -4.99 24.07
#